data_AF-A0A0R0FNW6-F1
#
_entry.id   AF-A0A0R0FNW6-F1
#
_cell.length_a   1.000
_cell.length_b   1.000
_cell.length_c   1.000
_cell.angle_alpha   90.00
_cell.angle_beta   90.00
_cell.angle_gamma   90.00
#
_symmetry.space_group_name_H-M   'P 1'
#
loop_
_entity.id
_entity.type
_entity.pdbx_description
1 polymer ?
#
loop_
_entity_poly.entity_id
_entity_poly.type
_entity_poly.pdbx_seq_one_letter_code
_entity_poly.pdbx_strand_id
1 'polypeptide(L)'
;MSVFRCTHTTEKDNYESFQEFFECWMFEQNQHLKELVAAESTTHLTDEKLQALNGKVVEHYEQYYNAKLCKARCVGHMQRRIIFEEREVTHLMESHQETVADAPIVELSHLRGEVGEDKEIEEKVIESALVPLMEGLEQILLKADELRLRTLKAIVNVLTPKQAIHFLIADAELYLRVHEWGKKMDSRKGNHVLVRVQVSHSSSKSKIAAL
;
A
#
# COMPACT_ATOMS: atom_id res chain seq x y z
N MET A 1 1.45 29.98 28.90
CA MET A 1 0.31 29.52 28.07
C MET A 1 0.64 29.79 26.61
N SER A 2 1.37 28.89 25.96
CA SER A 2 1.52 28.89 24.51
C SER A 2 0.33 28.12 23.93
N VAL A 3 -0.72 28.84 23.53
CA VAL A 3 -1.82 28.23 22.79
C VAL A 3 -1.28 27.95 21.40
N PHE A 4 -0.80 26.71 21.17
CA PHE A 4 -0.39 26.25 19.84
C PHE A 4 -1.64 26.21 18.94
N ARG A 5 -1.95 27.36 18.35
CA ARG A 5 -2.99 27.50 17.35
C ARG A 5 -2.46 26.83 16.09
N CYS A 6 -3.01 25.66 15.79
CA CYS A 6 -2.78 24.94 14.54
C CYS A 6 -3.34 25.77 13.37
N THR A 7 -2.56 26.72 12.85
CA THR A 7 -2.89 27.49 11.65
C THR A 7 -1.83 27.26 10.58
N HIS A 8 -2.26 26.59 9.51
CA HIS A 8 -1.65 26.50 8.18
C HIS A 8 -0.26 25.88 8.09
N THR A 9 -0.23 24.55 7.96
CA THR A 9 0.94 23.75 7.59
C THR A 9 1.37 24.01 6.15
N THR A 10 2.50 24.68 5.97
CA THR A 10 3.32 24.65 4.75
C THR A 10 4.16 23.37 4.73
N GLU A 11 4.19 22.68 3.59
CA GLU A 11 4.54 21.27 3.36
C GLU A 11 5.97 20.77 3.71
N LYS A 12 6.79 21.46 4.53
CA LYS A 12 8.17 21.00 4.82
C LYS A 12 8.60 20.86 6.29
N ASP A 13 7.78 21.26 7.27
CA ASP A 13 8.22 21.31 8.68
C ASP A 13 7.45 20.36 9.63
N ASN A 14 7.30 19.08 9.28
CA ASN A 14 6.56 18.10 10.09
C ASN A 14 7.41 17.35 11.15
N TYR A 15 8.75 17.46 11.12
CA TYR A 15 9.64 16.85 12.12
C TYR A 15 9.45 17.49 13.51
N GLU A 16 9.25 18.80 13.50
CA GLU A 16 9.27 19.66 14.67
C GLU A 16 8.00 19.49 15.51
N SER A 17 6.81 19.42 14.90
CA SER A 17 5.55 19.52 15.66
C SER A 17 5.38 18.58 16.85
N PHE A 18 5.49 17.24 16.69
CA PHE A 18 5.23 16.31 17.81
C PHE A 18 6.43 16.12 18.73
N GLN A 19 7.65 16.09 18.18
CA GLN A 19 8.84 15.93 19.02
C GLN A 19 9.05 17.18 19.88
N GLU A 20 8.93 18.37 19.30
CA GLU A 20 8.95 19.63 20.06
C GLU A 20 7.76 19.72 21.00
N PHE A 21 6.55 19.33 20.55
CA PHE A 21 5.41 19.25 21.46
C PHE A 21 5.72 18.32 22.64
N PHE A 22 6.31 17.15 22.40
CA PHE A 22 6.62 16.18 23.44
C PHE A 22 7.74 16.69 24.36
N GLU A 23 8.78 17.30 23.84
CA GLU A 23 9.87 17.88 24.63
C GLU A 23 9.39 19.07 25.47
N CYS A 24 8.61 19.97 24.88
CA CYS A 24 7.93 21.06 25.58
C CYS A 24 6.97 20.52 26.64
N TRP A 25 6.16 19.52 26.30
CA TRP A 25 5.25 18.85 27.23
C TRP A 25 6.01 18.19 28.38
N MET A 26 7.13 17.51 28.12
CA MET A 26 7.97 16.93 29.16
C MET A 26 8.55 18.01 30.08
N PHE A 27 8.94 19.16 29.54
CA PHE A 27 9.39 20.29 30.34
C PHE A 27 8.26 20.86 31.22
N GLU A 28 7.07 21.07 30.65
CA GLU A 28 5.89 21.55 31.37
C GLU A 28 5.43 20.57 32.47
N GLN A 29 5.45 19.26 32.22
CA GLN A 29 5.20 18.25 33.26
C GLN A 29 6.24 18.32 34.38
N ASN A 30 7.52 18.46 34.05
CA ASN A 30 8.58 18.58 35.07
C ASN A 30 8.40 19.85 35.90
N GLN A 31 7.89 20.93 35.32
CA GLN A 31 7.54 22.13 36.06
C GLN A 31 6.33 21.88 36.98
N HIS A 32 5.24 21.31 36.48
CA HIS A 32 4.08 20.97 37.29
C HIS A 32 4.44 20.04 38.45
N LEU A 33 5.33 19.06 38.24
CA LEU A 33 5.82 18.18 39.30
C LEU A 33 6.56 18.96 40.39
N LYS A 34 7.42 19.91 40.03
CA LYS A 34 8.11 20.78 41.01
C LYS A 34 7.12 21.64 41.80
N GLU A 35 6.11 22.19 41.13
CA GLU A 35 5.05 22.99 41.76
C GLU A 35 4.22 22.14 42.73
N LEU A 36 3.88 20.89 42.37
CA LEU A 36 3.15 19.96 43.23
C LEU A 36 3.97 19.56 44.48
N VAL A 37 5.25 19.24 44.32
CA VAL A 37 6.13 18.90 45.45
C VAL A 37 6.35 20.11 46.38
N ALA A 38 6.52 21.30 45.82
CA ALA A 38 6.59 22.53 46.60
C ALA A 38 5.26 22.82 47.32
N ALA A 39 4.14 22.49 46.68
CA ALA A 39 2.82 22.65 47.25
C ALA A 39 2.57 21.71 48.44
N GLU A 40 2.95 20.44 48.31
CA GLU A 40 2.88 19.46 49.40
C GLU A 40 3.72 19.90 50.62
N SER A 41 4.88 20.52 50.37
CA SER A 41 5.77 20.99 51.44
C SER A 41 5.27 22.27 52.13
N THR A 42 4.35 23.01 51.52
CA THR A 42 3.90 24.32 52.00
C THR A 42 2.62 24.16 52.82
N THR A 43 2.70 24.40 54.13
CA THR A 43 1.61 24.20 55.11
C THR A 43 0.38 25.12 54.95
N HIS A 44 0.42 26.11 54.05
CA HIS A 44 -0.57 27.19 53.94
C HIS A 44 -1.19 27.36 52.53
N LEU A 45 -1.16 26.35 51.67
CA LEU A 45 -1.87 26.45 50.40
C LEU A 45 -3.39 26.39 50.61
N THR A 46 -4.08 27.38 50.06
CA THR A 46 -5.53 27.38 49.98
C THR A 46 -5.99 26.25 49.05
N ASP A 47 -7.07 25.56 49.44
CA ASP A 47 -7.67 24.47 48.68
C ASP A 47 -7.92 24.85 47.21
N GLU A 48 -8.32 26.11 46.96
CA GLU A 48 -8.48 26.70 45.63
C GLU A 48 -7.21 26.64 44.76
N LYS A 49 -6.03 26.91 45.33
CA LYS A 49 -4.75 26.87 44.60
C LYS A 49 -4.37 25.43 44.27
N LEU A 50 -4.60 24.51 45.20
CA LEU A 50 -4.35 23.09 45.00
C LEU A 50 -5.27 22.53 43.91
N GLN A 51 -6.56 22.90 43.93
CA GLN A 51 -7.53 22.52 42.90
C GLN A 51 -7.15 23.10 41.53
N ALA A 52 -6.72 24.37 41.46
CA ALA A 52 -6.27 24.99 40.22
C ALA A 52 -5.02 24.31 39.64
N LEU A 53 -4.06 23.91 40.49
CA LEU A 53 -2.86 23.18 40.06
C LEU A 53 -3.21 21.77 39.57
N ASN A 54 -4.06 21.04 40.29
CA ASN A 54 -4.56 19.74 39.86
C ASN A 54 -5.30 19.84 38.52
N GLY A 55 -6.14 20.86 38.32
CA GLY A 55 -6.81 21.13 37.06
C GLY A 55 -5.84 21.32 35.89
N LYS A 56 -4.80 22.13 36.08
CA LYS A 56 -3.74 22.34 35.07
C LYS A 56 -3.01 21.05 34.71
N VAL A 57 -2.68 20.23 35.71
CA VAL A 57 -1.98 18.94 35.49
C VAL A 57 -2.86 18.01 34.66
N VAL A 58 -4.13 17.87 35.03
CA VAL A 58 -5.10 17.02 34.30
C VAL A 58 -5.31 17.53 32.88
N GLU A 59 -5.49 18.83 32.68
CA GLU A 59 -5.61 19.44 31.34
C GLU A 59 -4.36 19.17 30.49
N HIS A 60 -3.17 19.27 31.09
CA HIS A 60 -1.92 18.99 30.40
C HIS A 60 -1.79 17.49 30.03
N TYR A 61 -2.28 16.57 30.85
CA TYR A 61 -2.39 15.15 30.46
C TYR A 61 -3.41 14.93 29.34
N GLU A 62 -4.55 15.62 29.37
CA GLU A 62 -5.57 15.56 28.31
C GLU A 62 -4.96 15.99 26.96
N GLN A 63 -4.14 17.05 26.94
CA GLN A 63 -3.42 17.48 25.74
C GLN A 63 -2.50 16.38 25.18
N TYR A 64 -1.77 15.66 26.04
CA TYR A 64 -0.92 14.54 25.61
C TYR A 64 -1.74 13.40 25.01
N TYR A 65 -2.80 12.98 25.68
CA TYR A 65 -3.66 11.92 25.18
C TYR A 65 -4.34 12.35 23.86
N ASN A 66 -4.75 13.61 23.73
CA ASN A 66 -5.29 14.16 22.49
C ASN A 66 -4.27 14.15 21.34
N ALA A 67 -3.02 14.55 21.59
CA ALA A 67 -1.95 14.50 20.59
C ALA A 67 -1.65 13.05 20.15
N LYS A 68 -1.58 12.13 21.11
CA LYS A 68 -1.37 10.69 20.86
C LYS A 68 -2.53 10.08 20.06
N LEU A 69 -3.78 10.39 20.43
CA LEU A 69 -4.97 9.95 19.72
C LEU A 69 -5.04 10.53 18.31
N CYS A 70 -4.57 11.77 18.08
CA CYS A 70 -4.52 12.34 16.75
C CYS A 70 -3.64 11.51 15.82
N LYS A 71 -2.43 11.11 16.26
CA LYS A 71 -1.56 10.24 15.47
C LYS A 71 -2.23 8.89 15.17
N ALA A 72 -2.86 8.25 16.17
CA ALA A 72 -3.60 7.02 15.96
C ALA A 72 -4.76 7.19 14.97
N ARG A 73 -5.49 8.31 15.05
CA ARG A 73 -6.57 8.66 14.14
C ARG A 73 -6.08 8.90 12.71
N CYS A 74 -4.92 9.53 12.53
CA CYS A 74 -4.32 9.72 11.21
C CYS A 74 -4.03 8.38 10.53
N VAL A 75 -3.44 7.43 11.26
CA VAL A 75 -3.20 6.07 10.75
C VAL A 75 -4.53 5.38 10.39
N GLY A 76 -5.51 5.41 11.29
CA GLY A 76 -6.81 4.75 11.05
C GLY A 76 -7.60 5.38 9.89
N HIS A 77 -7.59 6.71 9.76
CA HIS A 77 -8.22 7.40 8.64
C HIS A 77 -7.53 7.06 7.31
N MET A 78 -6.20 7.04 7.31
CA MET A 78 -5.41 6.66 6.15
C MET A 78 -5.66 5.21 5.73
N GLN A 79 -5.60 4.26 6.66
CA GLN A 79 -5.86 2.84 6.37
C GLN A 79 -7.25 2.62 5.80
N ARG A 80 -8.29 3.26 6.36
CA ARG A 80 -9.65 3.18 5.82
C ARG A 80 -9.73 3.66 4.37
N ARG A 81 -9.05 4.77 4.05
CA ARG A 81 -8.99 5.28 2.68
C ARG A 81 -8.27 4.30 1.74
N ILE A 82 -7.14 3.74 2.17
CA ILE A 82 -6.38 2.77 1.37
C ILE A 82 -7.21 1.52 1.10
N ILE A 83 -7.86 0.95 2.12
CA ILE A 83 -8.71 -0.24 1.98
C ILE A 83 -9.88 0.02 1.02
N PHE A 84 -10.45 1.23 1.04
CA PHE A 84 -11.50 1.60 0.09
C PHE A 84 -10.97 1.61 -1.35
N GLU A 85 -9.86 2.28 -1.61
CA GLU A 85 -9.24 2.33 -2.95
C GLU A 85 -8.72 0.95 -3.39
N GLU A 86 -8.23 0.12 -2.47
CA GLU A 86 -7.81 -1.26 -2.73
C GLU A 86 -8.98 -2.11 -3.22
N ARG A 87 -10.15 -2.00 -2.58
CA ARG A 87 -11.36 -2.70 -3.02
C ARG A 87 -11.80 -2.31 -4.42
N GLU A 88 -11.65 -1.03 -4.79
CA GLU A 88 -11.95 -0.59 -6.15
C GLU A 88 -11.02 -1.28 -7.18
N VAL A 89 -9.72 -1.39 -6.87
CA VAL A 89 -8.77 -2.12 -7.73
C VAL A 89 -9.13 -3.60 -7.79
N THR A 90 -9.49 -4.22 -6.67
CA THR A 90 -9.94 -5.62 -6.62
C THR A 90 -11.17 -5.84 -7.48
N HIS A 91 -12.18 -4.98 -7.37
CA HIS A 91 -13.41 -5.09 -8.17
C HIS A 91 -13.13 -4.96 -9.68
N LEU A 92 -12.21 -4.08 -10.08
CA LEU A 92 -11.79 -3.98 -11.48
C LEU A 92 -11.08 -5.24 -11.96
N MET A 93 -10.24 -5.84 -11.11
CA MET A 93 -9.61 -7.11 -11.39
C MET A 93 -10.65 -8.24 -11.52
N GLU A 94 -11.65 -8.29 -10.64
CA GLU A 94 -12.74 -9.28 -10.68
C GLU A 94 -13.53 -9.17 -11.97
N SER A 95 -13.98 -7.96 -12.34
CA SER A 95 -14.70 -7.71 -13.59
C SER A 95 -13.85 -8.01 -14.83
N HIS A 96 -12.55 -7.69 -14.77
CA HIS A 96 -11.63 -8.06 -15.84
C HIS A 96 -11.46 -9.56 -15.95
N GLN A 97 -11.31 -10.29 -14.84
CA GLN A 97 -11.23 -11.76 -14.82
C GLN A 97 -12.51 -12.43 -15.34
N GLU A 98 -13.69 -11.89 -15.02
CA GLU A 98 -14.97 -12.30 -15.61
C GLU A 98 -14.94 -12.09 -17.14
N THR A 99 -14.54 -10.90 -17.59
CA THR A 99 -14.41 -10.58 -19.02
C THR A 99 -13.42 -11.50 -19.72
N VAL A 100 -12.29 -11.87 -19.09
CA VAL A 100 -11.32 -12.83 -19.66
C VAL A 100 -11.93 -14.22 -19.81
N ALA A 101 -12.73 -14.64 -18.83
CA ALA A 101 -13.40 -15.94 -18.84
C ALA A 101 -14.53 -16.01 -19.87
N ASP A 102 -15.26 -14.91 -20.06
CA ASP A 102 -16.37 -14.77 -21.01
C ASP A 102 -15.92 -14.37 -22.41
N ALA A 103 -14.67 -13.89 -22.56
CA ALA A 103 -14.15 -13.46 -23.85
C ALA A 103 -14.22 -14.60 -24.87
N PRO A 104 -14.43 -14.26 -26.16
CA PRO A 104 -14.43 -15.25 -27.23
C PRO A 104 -13.10 -16.02 -27.29
N ILE A 105 -12.05 -15.69 -26.54
CA ILE A 105 -10.87 -16.56 -26.36
C ILE A 105 -11.25 -18.02 -26.08
N VAL A 106 -12.27 -18.27 -25.24
CA VAL A 106 -12.73 -19.64 -24.96
C VAL A 106 -13.40 -20.25 -26.19
N GLU A 107 -14.24 -19.49 -26.90
CA GLU A 107 -14.89 -19.95 -28.14
C GLU A 107 -13.87 -20.15 -29.28
N LEU A 108 -12.91 -19.25 -29.44
CA LEU A 108 -11.80 -19.29 -30.39
C LEU A 108 -10.91 -20.51 -30.14
N SER A 109 -10.76 -20.94 -28.88
CA SER A 109 -10.05 -22.18 -28.57
C SER A 109 -10.73 -23.44 -29.13
N HIS A 110 -12.07 -23.42 -29.26
CA HIS A 110 -12.83 -24.49 -29.90
C HIS A 110 -12.77 -24.39 -31.43
N LEU A 111 -12.81 -23.18 -32.00
CA LEU A 111 -12.77 -22.97 -33.46
C LEU A 111 -11.44 -23.36 -34.10
N ARG A 112 -10.32 -23.33 -33.36
CA ARG A 112 -9.01 -23.80 -33.85
C ARG A 112 -8.98 -25.27 -34.33
N GLY A 113 -9.98 -26.07 -33.95
CA GLY A 113 -10.11 -27.46 -34.36
C GLY A 113 -10.89 -27.69 -35.66
N GLU A 114 -11.73 -26.75 -36.08
CA GLU A 114 -12.72 -26.99 -37.13
C GLU A 114 -12.65 -25.92 -38.23
N VAL A 115 -12.44 -26.39 -39.46
CA VAL A 115 -12.56 -25.64 -40.72
C VAL A 115 -11.38 -24.74 -41.05
N GLY A 116 -10.46 -25.29 -41.84
CA GLY A 116 -9.55 -24.49 -42.65
C GLY A 116 -10.34 -23.69 -43.67
N GLU A 117 -10.12 -22.37 -43.72
CA GLU A 117 -9.80 -21.66 -44.96
C GLU A 117 -9.42 -20.18 -44.78
N ASP A 118 -9.42 -19.59 -43.57
CA ASP A 118 -8.94 -18.20 -43.40
C ASP A 118 -8.17 -17.96 -42.09
N LYS A 119 -6.90 -18.39 -42.06
CA LYS A 119 -5.98 -18.10 -40.95
C LYS A 119 -5.83 -16.60 -40.68
N GLU A 120 -5.93 -15.77 -41.72
CA GLU A 120 -5.83 -14.32 -41.58
C GLU A 120 -7.04 -13.72 -40.85
N ILE A 121 -8.24 -14.26 -41.08
CA ILE A 121 -9.44 -13.84 -40.35
C ILE A 121 -9.34 -14.30 -38.90
N GLU A 122 -8.93 -15.55 -38.65
CA GLU A 122 -8.74 -16.09 -37.29
C GLU A 122 -7.74 -15.25 -36.48
N GLU A 123 -6.57 -14.91 -37.06
CA GLU A 123 -5.55 -14.10 -36.40
C GLU A 123 -6.05 -12.69 -36.08
N LYS A 124 -6.75 -12.02 -37.01
CA LYS A 124 -7.35 -10.70 -36.77
C LYS A 124 -8.43 -10.74 -35.68
N VAL A 125 -9.26 -11.79 -35.67
CA VAL A 125 -10.29 -11.97 -34.64
C VAL A 125 -9.63 -12.22 -33.27
N ILE A 126 -8.57 -13.01 -33.19
CA ILE A 126 -7.80 -13.21 -31.96
C ILE A 126 -7.15 -11.90 -31.49
N GLU A 127 -6.47 -11.17 -32.38
CA GLU A 127 -5.79 -9.91 -32.04
C GLU A 127 -6.80 -8.88 -31.51
N SER A 128 -7.93 -8.70 -32.19
CA SER A 128 -8.99 -7.80 -31.72
C SER A 128 -9.62 -8.20 -30.38
N ALA A 129 -9.62 -9.48 -30.03
CA ALA A 129 -10.05 -9.95 -28.71
C ALA A 129 -8.97 -9.78 -27.63
N LEU A 130 -7.68 -9.80 -27.99
CA LEU A 130 -6.55 -9.63 -27.07
C LEU A 130 -6.25 -8.17 -26.73
N VAL A 131 -6.48 -7.23 -27.66
CA VAL A 131 -6.30 -5.79 -27.41
C VAL A 131 -7.09 -5.28 -26.20
N PRO A 132 -8.42 -5.50 -26.06
CA PRO A 132 -9.17 -5.03 -24.89
C PRO A 132 -8.75 -5.74 -23.59
N LEU A 133 -8.23 -6.98 -23.69
CA LEU A 133 -7.65 -7.69 -22.55
C LEU A 133 -6.38 -6.98 -22.04
N MET A 134 -5.49 -6.59 -22.96
CA MET A 134 -4.27 -5.86 -22.60
C MET A 134 -4.58 -4.46 -22.05
N GLU A 135 -5.50 -3.72 -22.68
CA GLU A 135 -5.93 -2.40 -22.24
C GLU A 135 -6.59 -2.43 -20.85
N GLY A 136 -7.42 -3.46 -20.58
CA GLY A 136 -8.04 -3.64 -19.26
C GLY A 136 -7.01 -3.91 -18.17
N LEU A 137 -6.03 -4.78 -18.44
CA LEU A 137 -4.96 -5.07 -17.50
C LEU A 137 -4.05 -3.86 -17.26
N GLU A 138 -3.73 -3.09 -18.31
CA GLU A 138 -2.96 -1.86 -18.20
C GLU A 138 -3.65 -0.86 -17.27
N GLN A 139 -4.97 -0.65 -17.43
CA GLN A 139 -5.75 0.24 -16.57
C GLN A 139 -5.74 -0.21 -15.10
N ILE A 140 -5.83 -1.53 -14.84
CA ILE A 140 -5.76 -2.07 -13.49
C ILE A 140 -4.38 -1.82 -12.87
N LEU A 141 -3.31 -2.07 -13.62
CA LEU A 141 -1.94 -1.85 -13.16
C LEU A 141 -1.68 -0.36 -12.86
N LEU A 142 -2.15 0.54 -13.72
CA LEU A 142 -2.03 1.99 -13.51
C LEU A 142 -2.74 2.42 -12.23
N LYS A 143 -3.95 1.93 -11.96
CA LYS A 143 -4.67 2.23 -10.71
C LYS A 143 -3.99 1.63 -9.49
N ALA A 144 -3.44 0.42 -9.59
CA ALA A 144 -2.70 -0.21 -8.52
C ALA A 144 -1.42 0.57 -8.17
N ASP A 145 -0.66 1.00 -9.18
CA ASP A 145 0.54 1.80 -8.98
C ASP A 145 0.23 3.20 -8.42
N GLU A 146 -0.87 3.81 -8.85
CA GLU A 146 -1.35 5.06 -8.25
C GLU A 146 -1.69 4.87 -6.76
N LEU A 147 -2.42 3.81 -6.40
CA LEU A 147 -2.75 3.50 -5.02
C LEU A 147 -1.49 3.23 -4.18
N ARG A 148 -0.51 2.52 -4.73
CA ARG A 148 0.79 2.29 -4.07
C ARG A 148 1.51 3.59 -3.79
N LEU A 149 1.61 4.50 -4.77
CA LEU A 149 2.27 5.79 -4.58
C LEU A 149 1.53 6.69 -3.58
N ARG A 150 0.19 6.71 -3.62
CA ARG A 150 -0.64 7.44 -2.65
C ARG A 150 -0.42 6.89 -1.23
N THR A 151 -0.38 5.56 -1.09
CA THR A 151 -0.09 4.88 0.18
C THR A 151 1.28 5.28 0.71
N LEU A 152 2.31 5.23 -0.14
CA LEU A 152 3.67 5.62 0.22
C LEU A 152 3.73 7.07 0.75
N LYS A 153 3.14 8.01 0.01
CA LYS A 153 3.07 9.43 0.42
C LYS A 153 2.35 9.59 1.75
N ALA A 154 1.24 8.87 1.95
CA ALA A 154 0.48 8.94 3.18
C ALA A 154 1.25 8.34 4.38
N ILE A 155 2.00 7.24 4.21
CA ILE A 155 2.88 6.69 5.26
C ILE A 155 3.92 7.73 5.64
N VAL A 156 4.64 8.29 4.66
CA VAL A 156 5.72 9.27 4.88
C VAL A 156 5.18 10.51 5.62
N ASN A 157 3.96 10.95 5.32
CA ASN A 157 3.34 12.10 5.99
C ASN A 157 2.95 11.84 7.46
N VAL A 158 2.70 10.59 7.85
CA VAL A 158 2.34 10.22 9.22
C VAL A 158 3.58 9.95 10.07
N LEU A 159 4.64 9.41 9.47
CA LEU A 159 5.88 9.07 10.14
C LEU A 159 6.71 10.32 10.48
N THR A 160 7.56 10.19 11.50
CA THR A 160 8.64 11.17 11.71
C THR A 160 9.68 11.01 10.59
N PRO A 161 10.36 12.08 10.13
CA PRO A 161 11.30 11.94 9.02
C PRO A 161 12.46 10.95 9.24
N LYS A 162 12.92 10.73 10.49
CA LYS A 162 13.86 9.63 10.80
C LYS A 162 13.25 8.26 10.51
N GLN A 163 12.00 8.03 10.96
CA GLN A 163 11.26 6.81 10.65
C GLN A 163 10.97 6.68 9.15
N ALA A 164 10.63 7.78 8.48
CA ALA A 164 10.36 7.80 7.04
C ALA A 164 11.60 7.39 6.23
N ILE A 165 12.80 7.86 6.60
CA ILE A 165 14.05 7.43 5.95
C ILE A 165 14.26 5.92 6.11
N HIS A 166 14.15 5.38 7.34
CA HIS A 166 14.29 3.94 7.56
C HIS A 166 13.26 3.13 6.76
N PHE A 167 12.02 3.62 6.72
CA PHE A 167 10.96 3.00 5.95
C PHE A 167 11.26 3.00 4.44
N LEU A 168 11.72 4.12 3.88
CA LEU A 168 12.06 4.24 2.46
C LEU A 168 13.26 3.36 2.06
N ILE A 169 14.25 3.22 2.95
CA ILE A 169 15.37 2.29 2.71
C ILE A 169 14.85 0.86 2.61
N ALA A 170 14.03 0.42 3.58
CA ALA A 170 13.45 -0.92 3.59
C ALA A 170 12.56 -1.17 2.35
N ASP A 171 11.76 -0.18 1.95
CA ASP A 171 10.92 -0.23 0.76
C ASP A 171 11.75 -0.36 -0.53
N ALA A 172 12.83 0.42 -0.66
CA ALA A 172 13.76 0.30 -1.79
C ALA A 172 14.46 -1.07 -1.84
N GLU A 173 14.94 -1.57 -0.71
CA GLU A 173 15.54 -2.91 -0.62
C GLU A 173 14.53 -4.01 -1.01
N LEU A 174 13.28 -3.89 -0.57
CA LEU A 174 12.21 -4.81 -0.96
C LEU A 174 12.00 -4.80 -2.47
N TYR A 175 11.89 -3.63 -3.09
CA TYR A 175 11.69 -3.53 -4.53
C TYR A 175 12.84 -4.13 -5.34
N LEU A 176 14.09 -3.89 -4.93
CA LEU A 176 15.25 -4.49 -5.58
C LEU A 176 15.21 -6.02 -5.50
N ARG A 177 14.90 -6.58 -4.33
CA ARG A 177 14.78 -8.04 -4.14
C ARG A 177 13.67 -8.66 -4.98
N VAL A 178 12.50 -8.01 -5.04
CA VAL A 178 11.37 -8.48 -5.86
C VAL A 178 11.74 -8.45 -7.35
N HIS A 179 12.42 -7.40 -7.81
CA HIS A 179 12.87 -7.29 -9.20
C HIS A 179 13.91 -8.35 -9.57
N GLU A 180 14.91 -8.58 -8.72
CA GLU A 180 15.90 -9.64 -8.91
C GLU A 180 15.26 -11.03 -8.94
N TRP A 181 14.29 -11.28 -8.07
CA TRP A 181 13.51 -12.50 -8.05
C TRP A 181 12.75 -12.71 -9.37
N GLY A 182 12.08 -11.67 -9.87
CA GLY A 182 11.41 -11.67 -11.16
C GLY A 182 12.35 -12.07 -12.31
N LYS A 183 13.48 -11.38 -12.46
CA LYS A 183 14.48 -11.69 -13.50
C LYS A 183 14.99 -13.13 -13.42
N LYS A 184 15.22 -13.63 -12.20
CA LYS A 184 15.67 -15.02 -11.96
C LYS A 184 14.58 -16.04 -12.31
N MET A 185 13.31 -15.69 -12.16
CA MET A 185 12.19 -16.55 -12.55
C MET A 185 11.95 -16.56 -14.05
N ASP A 186 12.05 -15.41 -14.71
CA ASP A 186 11.90 -15.30 -16.16
C ASP A 186 13.04 -16.03 -16.89
N SER A 187 14.27 -15.93 -16.37
CA SER A 187 15.42 -16.68 -16.88
C SER A 187 15.22 -18.21 -16.77
N ARG A 188 14.50 -18.68 -15.74
CA ARG A 188 14.17 -20.11 -15.60
C ARG A 188 13.08 -20.56 -16.57
N LYS A 189 12.05 -19.73 -16.80
CA LYS A 189 10.98 -20.04 -17.76
C LYS A 189 11.45 -19.97 -19.21
N GLY A 190 12.35 -19.04 -19.56
CA GLY A 190 13.02 -19.03 -20.87
C GLY A 190 13.72 -20.35 -21.19
N ASN A 191 14.26 -21.03 -20.19
CA ASN A 191 14.84 -22.38 -20.35
C ASN A 191 13.81 -23.52 -20.24
N HIS A 192 12.67 -23.32 -19.56
CA HIS A 192 11.66 -24.38 -19.36
C HIS A 192 10.63 -24.47 -20.50
N VAL A 193 10.39 -23.40 -21.28
CA VAL A 193 9.55 -23.48 -22.49
C VAL A 193 10.21 -24.35 -23.57
N LEU A 194 11.54 -24.54 -23.51
CA LEU A 194 12.28 -25.43 -24.42
C LEU A 194 12.35 -26.90 -23.97
N VAL A 195 11.87 -27.28 -22.79
CA VAL A 195 11.92 -28.68 -22.34
C VAL A 195 10.55 -29.15 -21.83
N ARG A 196 9.64 -29.46 -22.77
CA ARG A 196 8.71 -30.61 -22.73
C ARG A 196 7.54 -30.40 -23.71
N VAL A 197 7.75 -30.72 -24.99
CA VAL A 197 6.78 -31.49 -25.78
C VAL A 197 7.57 -32.37 -26.76
N GLN A 198 8.39 -33.28 -26.22
CA GLN A 198 8.69 -34.49 -26.96
C GLN A 198 7.49 -35.43 -26.78
N VAL A 199 6.39 -35.14 -27.49
CA VAL A 199 5.42 -36.19 -27.81
C VAL A 199 6.15 -37.10 -28.77
N SER A 200 6.76 -38.12 -28.19
CA SER A 200 7.32 -39.26 -28.89
C SER A 200 6.16 -39.88 -29.67
N HIS A 201 6.05 -39.51 -30.94
CA HIS A 201 5.25 -40.22 -31.93
C HIS A 201 5.93 -41.57 -32.21
N SER A 202 5.95 -42.41 -31.19
CA SER A 202 6.00 -43.86 -31.34
C SER A 202 4.57 -44.29 -31.57
N SER A 203 4.16 -44.39 -32.84
CA SER A 203 3.40 -45.53 -33.35
C SER A 203 2.91 -45.24 -34.78
N SER A 204 3.58 -45.89 -35.72
CA SER A 204 2.93 -46.75 -36.72
C SER A 204 1.87 -46.12 -37.64
N LYS A 205 2.27 -45.51 -38.76
CA LYS A 205 1.52 -45.63 -40.03
C LYS A 205 2.44 -45.40 -41.24
N SER A 206 3.25 -46.39 -41.62
CA SER A 206 3.74 -46.56 -43.00
C SER A 206 4.50 -47.90 -43.15
N LYS A 207 3.78 -49.02 -43.02
CA LYS A 207 4.25 -50.35 -43.44
C LYS A 207 3.11 -51.16 -44.08
N ILE A 208 2.32 -50.49 -44.93
CA ILE A 208 1.43 -51.16 -45.89
C ILE A 208 1.95 -50.80 -47.28
N ALA A 209 3.06 -51.43 -47.67
CA ALA A 209 3.59 -51.45 -49.03
C ALA A 209 4.74 -52.46 -49.14
N ALA A 210 4.53 -53.71 -48.68
CA ALA A 210 5.46 -54.83 -48.94
C ALA A 210 4.83 -56.16 -48.51
N LEU A 211 3.68 -56.51 -49.09
CA LEU A 211 3.18 -57.88 -49.29
C LEU A 211 2.34 -57.86 -50.56
#